data_AF-A0A976J6H1-F1
#
_entry.id   AF-A0A976J6H1-F1
#
_cell.length_a   1.000
_cell.length_b   1.000
_cell.length_c   1.000
_cell.angle_alpha   90.00
_cell.angle_beta   90.00
_cell.angle_gamma   90.00
#
_symmetry.space_group_name_H-M   'P 1'
#
loop_
_entity.id
_entity.type
_entity.pdbx_description
1 polymer ?
#
loop_
_entity_poly.entity_id
_entity_poly.type
_entity_poly.pdbx_seq_one_letter_code
_entity_poly.pdbx_strand_id
1 'polypeptide(L)'
;MQQSRFKPRLVSDPNIKYAKHLVNRTGPFATRGALTSLGRTDVRATLARVVRRAPEVLVKVTGRKKGAKHLAAHLDYIGRHGDIPLETRDGEQLATKEDAQRIADEWSDSLYWRQGTSVSAVAMVFSMPAGTDPETVKQAVRETAERMIGDNHDYLMALHTDTPRPHVHLTVQAEGLNRKRFDPRREDLFRFREAFAEALRSRGVEAEATPRYSRGQGRAGTSMALTQLRSRIRSGASRQPTETDLRQAREAMQIALGNAEQPAFVSKTRARWQDTRRRYEAAADRLDRSADHEDRKLAGDVRTFLQERANIETVPDRMLRDAEARVIAARQPARTDPSPEPGVPRGTPPPPARRR
;
A
#
# COMPACT_ATOMS: atom_id res chain seq x y z
N MET A 1 -9.62 10.96 47.28
CA MET A 1 -10.04 10.46 45.95
C MET A 1 -9.42 11.35 44.88
N GLN A 2 -8.36 10.89 44.21
CA GLN A 2 -7.57 11.68 43.26
C GLN A 2 -7.97 11.30 41.84
N GLN A 3 -8.72 12.17 41.15
CA GLN A 3 -9.12 11.93 39.77
C GLN A 3 -7.94 12.18 38.82
N SER A 4 -7.48 11.12 38.17
CA SER A 4 -6.50 11.15 37.07
C SER A 4 -7.12 11.89 35.86
N ARG A 5 -6.67 13.11 35.60
CA ARG A 5 -7.00 13.85 34.37
C ARG A 5 -6.06 13.42 33.26
N PHE A 6 -6.48 12.44 32.46
CA PHE A 6 -5.85 12.11 31.18
C PHE A 6 -6.00 13.32 30.23
N LYS A 7 -4.96 14.13 30.09
CA LYS A 7 -4.87 15.17 29.06
C LYS A 7 -4.46 14.50 27.74
N PRO A 8 -5.32 14.45 26.70
CA PRO A 8 -4.89 13.96 25.40
C PRO A 8 -3.82 14.91 24.85
N ARG A 9 -2.64 14.36 24.51
CA ARG A 9 -1.60 15.10 23.79
C ARG A 9 -2.19 15.54 22.44
N LEU A 10 -2.29 16.85 22.21
CA LEU A 10 -2.49 17.40 20.87
C LEU A 10 -1.28 16.99 20.02
N VAL A 11 -1.45 15.95 19.21
CA VAL A 11 -0.50 15.61 18.17
C VAL A 11 -0.67 16.70 17.11
N SER A 12 0.18 17.73 17.16
CA SER A 12 0.33 18.70 16.08
C SER A 12 0.49 17.96 14.77
N ASP A 13 -0.27 18.32 13.73
CA ASP A 13 -0.20 17.67 12.41
C ASP A 13 1.27 17.60 11.94
N PRO A 14 1.89 16.40 11.93
CA PRO A 14 3.30 16.27 11.57
C PRO A 14 3.56 16.67 10.10
N ASN A 15 2.52 16.87 9.29
CA ASN A 15 2.63 17.41 7.93
C ASN A 15 3.02 18.89 7.88
N ILE A 16 2.77 19.69 8.93
CA ILE A 16 3.07 21.13 8.93
C ILE A 16 4.57 21.38 9.14
N LYS A 17 5.23 20.61 10.02
CA LYS A 17 6.70 20.64 10.13
C LYS A 17 7.35 20.12 8.85
N TYR A 18 6.76 19.13 8.19
CA TYR A 18 7.24 18.53 6.95
C TYR A 18 7.16 19.47 5.73
N ALA A 19 6.07 20.24 5.58
CA ALA A 19 5.99 21.26 4.53
C ALA A 19 7.13 22.29 4.66
N LYS A 20 7.49 22.66 5.90
CA LYS A 20 8.64 23.55 6.15
C LYS A 20 9.98 22.92 5.78
N HIS A 21 10.20 21.62 6.02
CA HIS A 21 11.47 20.95 5.65
C HIS A 21 11.63 20.71 4.16
N LEU A 22 10.54 20.40 3.43
CA LEU A 22 10.53 20.31 1.96
C LEU A 22 10.80 21.67 1.30
N VAL A 23 10.21 22.73 1.83
CA VAL A 23 10.42 24.10 1.34
C VAL A 23 11.82 24.60 1.70
N ASN A 24 12.35 24.25 2.88
CA ASN A 24 13.60 24.82 3.39
C ASN A 24 14.85 23.96 3.15
N ARG A 25 14.72 22.77 2.53
CA ARG A 25 15.84 21.83 2.25
C ARG A 25 16.74 21.53 3.46
N THR A 26 16.18 21.43 4.67
CA THR A 26 16.94 21.13 5.90
C THR A 26 16.60 19.75 6.46
N GLY A 27 17.62 18.91 6.65
CA GLY A 27 17.52 17.58 7.28
C GLY A 27 18.78 16.71 7.07
N PRO A 28 18.96 15.61 7.84
CA PRO A 28 20.17 14.77 7.82
C PRO A 28 20.40 13.99 6.51
N PHE A 29 19.49 14.13 5.53
CA PHE A 29 19.56 13.55 4.18
C PHE A 29 19.29 14.62 3.10
N ALA A 30 19.54 15.89 3.39
CA ALA A 30 19.39 16.95 2.41
C ALA A 30 20.49 16.80 1.34
N THR A 31 20.09 16.42 0.12
CA THR A 31 20.96 16.46 -1.05
C THR A 31 21.41 17.89 -1.31
N ARG A 32 22.71 18.16 -1.17
CA ARG A 32 23.33 19.42 -1.57
C ARG A 32 23.60 19.38 -3.08
N GLY A 33 22.97 20.27 -3.83
CA GLY A 33 23.42 20.71 -5.16
C GLY A 33 22.66 20.14 -6.37
N ALA A 34 22.32 21.03 -7.31
CA ALA A 34 21.87 20.80 -8.70
C ALA A 34 20.38 20.53 -9.03
N LEU A 35 19.40 20.84 -8.17
CA LEU A 35 17.96 20.55 -8.43
C LEU A 35 17.07 21.69 -8.98
N THR A 36 17.61 22.86 -9.33
CA THR A 36 16.76 24.01 -9.70
C THR A 36 16.22 24.00 -11.15
N SER A 37 16.83 23.28 -12.10
CA SER A 37 16.30 23.14 -13.47
C SER A 37 15.46 21.87 -13.68
N LEU A 38 15.69 20.81 -12.88
CA LEU A 38 14.94 19.54 -12.90
C LEU A 38 13.48 19.68 -12.39
N GLY A 39 13.19 20.70 -11.58
CA GLY A 39 11.90 20.81 -10.88
C GLY A 39 10.67 21.11 -11.75
N ARG A 40 10.81 21.62 -12.99
CA ARG A 40 9.66 21.93 -13.86
C ARG A 40 9.34 20.80 -14.83
N THR A 41 10.36 20.20 -15.43
CA THR A 41 10.25 19.03 -16.32
C THR A 41 9.77 17.80 -15.54
N ASP A 42 10.23 17.63 -14.30
CA ASP A 42 9.83 16.51 -13.47
C ASP A 42 8.36 16.60 -13.02
N VAL A 43 7.84 17.80 -12.74
CA VAL A 43 6.42 17.98 -12.37
C VAL A 43 5.48 17.73 -13.54
N ARG A 44 5.81 18.21 -14.76
CA ARG A 44 5.04 17.91 -15.98
C ARG A 44 5.05 16.40 -16.25
N ALA A 45 6.22 15.77 -16.20
CA ALA A 45 6.37 14.35 -16.46
C ALA A 45 5.63 13.49 -15.40
N THR A 46 5.69 13.88 -14.13
CA THR A 46 4.95 13.24 -13.04
C THR A 46 3.44 13.36 -13.25
N LEU A 47 2.96 14.55 -13.62
CA LEU A 47 1.54 14.75 -13.95
C LEU A 47 1.12 13.83 -15.10
N ALA A 48 1.91 13.77 -16.17
CA ALA A 48 1.67 12.90 -17.31
C ALA A 48 1.58 11.42 -16.89
N ARG A 49 2.54 10.93 -16.10
CA ARG A 49 2.53 9.55 -15.58
C ARG A 49 1.32 9.25 -14.70
N VAL A 50 0.93 10.20 -13.85
CA VAL A 50 -0.26 10.05 -13.00
C VAL A 50 -1.54 9.95 -13.83
N VAL A 51 -1.76 10.87 -14.78
CA VAL A 51 -3.01 10.89 -15.56
C VAL A 51 -3.09 9.74 -16.55
N ARG A 52 -1.94 9.29 -17.08
CA ARG A 52 -1.81 8.10 -17.93
C ARG A 52 -1.76 6.79 -17.15
N ARG A 53 -1.84 6.85 -15.81
CA ARG A 53 -1.92 5.69 -14.91
C ARG A 53 -0.70 4.78 -14.98
N ALA A 54 0.49 5.36 -15.03
CA ALA A 54 1.74 4.64 -14.88
C ALA A 54 1.68 3.73 -13.62
N PRO A 55 2.23 2.51 -13.70
CA PRO A 55 2.32 1.59 -12.56
C PRO A 55 2.92 2.24 -11.31
N GLU A 56 2.34 1.95 -10.15
CA GLU A 56 2.93 2.40 -8.88
C GLU A 56 3.84 1.35 -8.29
N VAL A 57 5.02 1.78 -7.86
CA VAL A 57 5.93 0.92 -7.11
C VAL A 57 5.39 0.63 -5.71
N LEU A 58 5.73 -0.54 -5.16
CA LEU A 58 5.49 -0.85 -3.75
C LEU A 58 6.82 -1.05 -3.04
N VAL A 59 7.00 -0.29 -1.95
CA VAL A 59 8.04 -0.54 -0.96
C VAL A 59 7.42 -0.60 0.43
N LYS A 60 7.74 -1.65 1.19
CA LYS A 60 7.29 -1.85 2.57
C LYS A 60 8.33 -2.55 3.42
N VAL A 61 8.32 -2.26 4.73
CA VAL A 61 8.98 -3.10 5.73
C VAL A 61 8.10 -4.32 5.99
N THR A 62 8.67 -5.52 5.90
CA THR A 62 7.98 -6.79 6.16
C THR A 62 8.28 -7.35 7.54
N GLY A 63 9.39 -6.95 8.17
CA GLY A 63 9.70 -7.38 9.52
C GLY A 63 11.02 -6.83 10.05
N ARG A 64 11.28 -7.13 11.33
CA ARG A 64 12.54 -6.85 12.02
C ARG A 64 13.05 -8.16 12.62
N LYS A 65 14.30 -8.52 12.37
CA LYS A 65 14.91 -9.77 12.82
C LYS A 65 15.73 -9.50 14.06
N LYS A 66 15.54 -10.27 15.12
CA LYS A 66 16.19 -10.07 16.43
C LYS A 66 17.17 -11.20 16.69
N GLY A 67 18.46 -10.93 16.68
CA GLY A 67 19.51 -11.94 16.87
C GLY A 67 19.67 -12.92 15.70
N ALA A 68 20.74 -13.71 15.78
CA ALA A 68 21.24 -14.50 14.65
C ALA A 68 20.23 -15.54 14.18
N LYS A 69 19.61 -16.28 15.12
CA LYS A 69 18.61 -17.31 14.80
C LYS A 69 17.46 -16.78 13.93
N HIS A 70 16.91 -15.60 14.25
CA HIS A 70 15.80 -15.02 13.49
C HIS A 70 16.25 -14.43 12.15
N LEU A 71 17.50 -13.98 12.06
CA LEU A 71 18.08 -13.47 10.83
C LEU A 71 18.43 -14.63 9.88
N ALA A 72 19.14 -15.65 10.35
CA ALA A 72 19.47 -16.85 9.58
C ALA A 72 18.22 -17.52 8.99
N ALA A 73 17.19 -17.75 9.82
CA ALA A 73 15.92 -18.29 9.33
C ALA A 73 15.22 -17.40 8.29
N HIS A 74 15.44 -16.08 8.35
CA HIS A 74 14.92 -15.16 7.34
C HIS A 74 15.71 -15.23 6.03
N LEU A 75 17.04 -15.26 6.12
CA LEU A 75 17.94 -15.37 4.97
C LEU A 75 17.71 -16.69 4.23
N ASP A 76 17.63 -17.80 4.97
CA ASP A 76 17.28 -19.12 4.46
C ASP A 76 15.90 -19.12 3.75
N TYR A 77 14.90 -18.46 4.35
CA TYR A 77 13.58 -18.31 3.73
C TYR A 77 13.60 -17.50 2.42
N ILE A 78 14.27 -16.35 2.38
CA ILE A 78 14.34 -15.53 1.16
C ILE A 78 15.28 -16.13 0.11
N GLY A 79 16.26 -16.93 0.52
CA GLY A 79 17.10 -17.72 -0.37
C GLY A 79 16.45 -19.02 -0.83
N ARG A 80 15.20 -19.30 -0.43
CA ARG A 80 14.49 -20.55 -0.72
C ARG A 80 15.35 -21.79 -0.40
N HIS A 81 15.98 -21.79 0.77
CA HIS A 81 16.85 -22.87 1.21
C HIS A 81 18.05 -23.16 0.28
N GLY A 82 18.52 -22.15 -0.45
CA GLY A 82 19.66 -22.23 -1.37
C GLY A 82 19.28 -22.21 -2.86
N ASP A 83 18.00 -22.35 -3.19
CA ASP A 83 17.54 -22.31 -4.59
C ASP A 83 17.67 -20.92 -5.24
N ILE A 84 17.69 -19.86 -4.42
CA ILE A 84 17.85 -18.47 -4.86
C ILE A 84 19.08 -17.88 -4.17
N PRO A 85 20.12 -17.45 -4.93
CA PRO A 85 21.29 -16.83 -4.32
C PRO A 85 20.94 -15.47 -3.71
N LEU A 86 21.53 -15.19 -2.55
CA LEU A 86 21.47 -13.90 -1.88
C LEU A 86 22.62 -13.04 -2.39
N GLU A 87 22.32 -11.86 -2.89
CA GLU A 87 23.34 -10.95 -3.37
C GLU A 87 23.70 -9.91 -2.31
N THR A 88 25.00 -9.75 -2.02
CA THR A 88 25.52 -8.76 -1.07
C THR A 88 25.57 -7.35 -1.67
N ARG A 89 25.88 -6.35 -0.84
CA ARG A 89 26.16 -4.97 -1.28
C ARG A 89 27.23 -4.88 -2.37
N ASP A 90 28.24 -5.75 -2.30
CA ASP A 90 29.38 -5.75 -3.23
C ASP A 90 29.16 -6.68 -4.45
N GLY A 91 27.95 -7.24 -4.59
CA GLY A 91 27.56 -8.09 -5.72
C GLY A 91 27.95 -9.57 -5.59
N GLU A 92 28.49 -9.99 -4.45
CA GLU A 92 28.79 -11.40 -4.15
C GLU A 92 27.50 -12.20 -4.04
N GLN A 93 27.48 -13.43 -4.59
CA GLN A 93 26.33 -14.34 -4.53
C GLN A 93 26.55 -15.40 -3.45
N LEU A 94 25.73 -15.38 -2.40
CA LEU A 94 25.71 -16.37 -1.33
C LEU A 94 24.59 -17.37 -1.59
N ALA A 95 24.93 -18.64 -1.83
CA ALA A 95 23.96 -19.69 -2.13
C ALA A 95 23.85 -20.77 -1.04
N THR A 96 24.73 -20.75 -0.03
CA THR A 96 24.77 -21.79 1.01
C THR A 96 24.08 -21.34 2.29
N LYS A 97 23.58 -22.32 3.04
CA LYS A 97 23.00 -22.07 4.36
C LYS A 97 24.06 -21.60 5.37
N GLU A 98 25.28 -22.11 5.21
CA GLU A 98 26.44 -21.78 6.01
C GLU A 98 26.82 -20.30 5.84
N ASP A 99 26.80 -19.78 4.61
CA ASP A 99 27.01 -18.35 4.34
C ASP A 99 25.94 -17.48 4.99
N ALA A 100 24.67 -17.87 4.83
CA ALA A 100 23.55 -17.15 5.45
C ALA A 100 23.66 -17.14 6.99
N GLN A 101 24.09 -18.26 7.60
CA GLN A 101 24.31 -18.37 9.03
C GLN A 101 25.47 -17.48 9.49
N ARG A 102 26.60 -17.50 8.77
CA ARG A 102 27.77 -16.66 9.04
C ARG A 102 27.42 -15.17 9.05
N ILE A 103 26.73 -14.69 8.02
CA ILE A 103 26.27 -13.29 7.96
C ILE A 103 25.30 -12.99 9.11
N ALA A 104 24.43 -13.93 9.44
CA ALA A 104 23.47 -13.73 10.53
C ALA A 104 24.14 -13.62 11.90
N ASP A 105 25.20 -14.38 12.14
CA ASP A 105 26.01 -14.30 13.36
C ASP A 105 26.77 -12.96 13.39
N GLU A 106 27.45 -12.60 12.31
CA GLU A 106 28.18 -11.33 12.19
C GLU A 106 27.29 -10.10 12.43
N TRP A 107 26.12 -10.05 11.82
CA TRP A 107 25.19 -8.91 11.98
C TRP A 107 24.48 -8.89 13.33
N SER A 108 24.52 -10.00 14.06
CA SER A 108 23.91 -10.13 15.38
C SER A 108 24.91 -10.00 16.51
N ASP A 109 26.20 -9.88 16.18
CA ASP A 109 27.25 -9.84 17.16
C ASP A 109 27.04 -8.60 18.05
N SER A 110 26.85 -8.88 19.33
CA SER A 110 26.42 -7.89 20.29
C SER A 110 27.59 -6.96 20.59
N LEU A 111 27.43 -5.68 20.30
CA LEU A 111 28.31 -4.65 20.86
C LEU A 111 28.41 -4.85 22.38
N TYR A 112 29.63 -4.99 22.90
CA TYR A 112 29.93 -5.39 24.28
C TYR A 112 29.20 -4.58 25.38
N TRP A 113 28.66 -3.41 25.04
CA TRP A 113 27.96 -2.50 25.95
C TRP A 113 26.43 -2.65 25.97
N ARG A 114 25.83 -3.58 25.22
CA ARG A 114 24.36 -3.79 25.21
C ARG A 114 23.97 -5.16 25.75
N GLN A 115 23.20 -5.14 26.84
CA GLN A 115 22.52 -6.32 27.38
C GLN A 115 21.20 -6.55 26.63
N GLY A 116 21.04 -7.72 25.98
CA GLY A 116 19.78 -8.21 25.41
C GLY A 116 19.70 -8.27 23.87
N THR A 117 18.74 -9.05 23.34
CA THR A 117 18.56 -9.27 21.90
C THR A 117 18.08 -8.01 21.17
N SER A 118 18.96 -7.37 20.41
CA SER A 118 18.62 -6.22 19.56
C SER A 118 18.13 -6.66 18.17
N VAL A 119 17.54 -5.74 17.39
CA VAL A 119 17.14 -6.01 16.01
C VAL A 119 18.40 -6.12 15.13
N SER A 120 18.83 -7.29 14.69
CA SER A 120 20.02 -7.43 13.82
C SER A 120 19.79 -6.89 12.41
N ALA A 121 18.56 -6.98 11.89
CA ALA A 121 18.24 -6.55 10.53
C ALA A 121 16.79 -6.09 10.34
N VAL A 122 16.58 -5.25 9.34
CA VAL A 122 15.25 -4.83 8.87
C VAL A 122 14.99 -5.43 7.49
N ALA A 123 13.88 -6.17 7.37
CA ALA A 123 13.46 -6.78 6.12
C ALA A 123 12.50 -5.85 5.38
N MET A 124 12.79 -5.61 4.11
CA MET A 124 12.01 -4.79 3.19
C MET A 124 11.67 -5.60 1.93
N VAL A 125 10.58 -5.21 1.27
CA VAL A 125 10.21 -5.75 -0.04
C VAL A 125 9.92 -4.61 -1.00
N PHE A 126 10.51 -4.72 -2.18
CA PHE A 126 10.27 -3.89 -3.37
C PHE A 126 9.51 -4.74 -4.37
N SER A 127 8.39 -4.28 -4.91
CA SER A 127 7.62 -5.08 -5.88
C SER A 127 7.02 -4.23 -6.98
N MET A 128 6.87 -4.84 -8.16
CA MET A 128 6.20 -4.27 -9.32
C MET A 128 4.96 -5.07 -9.74
N PRO A 129 4.01 -4.47 -10.47
CA PRO A 129 2.91 -5.21 -11.08
C PRO A 129 3.38 -6.30 -12.05
N ALA A 130 2.48 -7.26 -12.32
CA ALA A 130 2.73 -8.34 -13.25
C ALA A 130 3.07 -7.82 -14.65
N GLY A 131 3.97 -8.51 -15.35
CA GLY A 131 4.46 -8.12 -16.68
C GLY A 131 5.69 -7.20 -16.67
N THR A 132 6.16 -6.77 -15.49
CA THR A 132 7.45 -6.04 -15.39
C THR A 132 8.60 -7.05 -15.46
N ASP A 133 9.67 -6.72 -16.20
CA ASP A 133 10.86 -7.57 -16.27
C ASP A 133 11.51 -7.75 -14.88
N PRO A 134 11.63 -8.99 -14.36
CA PRO A 134 12.17 -9.24 -13.02
C PRO A 134 13.62 -8.80 -12.83
N GLU A 135 14.46 -8.92 -13.87
CA GLU A 135 15.87 -8.54 -13.76
C GLU A 135 15.99 -7.02 -13.69
N THR A 136 15.25 -6.29 -14.52
CA THR A 136 15.14 -4.83 -14.41
C THR A 136 14.69 -4.37 -13.03
N VAL A 137 13.75 -5.10 -12.40
CA VAL A 137 13.35 -4.85 -11.00
C VAL A 137 14.52 -5.06 -10.05
N LYS A 138 15.27 -6.17 -10.16
CA LYS A 138 16.46 -6.43 -9.34
C LYS A 138 17.50 -5.34 -9.47
N GLN A 139 17.83 -4.96 -10.72
CA GLN A 139 18.79 -3.90 -11.02
C GLN A 139 18.37 -2.54 -10.46
N ALA A 140 17.08 -2.18 -10.57
CA ALA A 140 16.55 -0.95 -10.01
C ALA A 140 16.57 -0.94 -8.47
N VAL A 141 16.33 -2.09 -7.82
CA VAL A 141 16.45 -2.21 -6.37
C VAL A 141 17.90 -2.12 -5.92
N ARG A 142 18.86 -2.67 -6.68
CA ARG A 142 20.30 -2.54 -6.40
C ARG A 142 20.73 -1.08 -6.37
N GLU A 143 20.47 -0.35 -7.47
CA GLU A 143 20.77 1.08 -7.55
C GLU A 143 20.09 1.89 -6.44
N THR A 144 18.84 1.53 -6.10
CA THR A 144 18.13 2.18 -4.99
C THR A 144 18.81 1.92 -3.65
N ALA A 145 19.21 0.68 -3.37
CA ALA A 145 19.87 0.31 -2.12
C ALA A 145 21.24 0.99 -2.00
N GLU A 146 22.05 0.95 -3.06
CA GLU A 146 23.35 1.65 -3.13
C GLU A 146 23.20 3.14 -2.80
N ARG A 147 22.30 3.85 -3.49
CA ARG A 147 22.07 5.29 -3.30
C ARG A 147 21.54 5.66 -1.92
N MET A 148 20.65 4.84 -1.36
CA MET A 148 19.90 5.21 -0.16
C MET A 148 20.62 4.80 1.13
N ILE A 149 21.34 3.67 1.10
CA ILE A 149 21.91 3.04 2.30
C ILE A 149 23.31 2.46 2.11
N GLY A 150 23.81 2.29 0.89
CA GLY A 150 25.07 1.60 0.60
C GLY A 150 26.31 2.25 1.21
N ASP A 151 26.25 3.54 1.54
CA ASP A 151 27.35 4.27 2.21
C ASP A 151 27.49 3.93 3.70
N ASN A 152 26.45 3.35 4.33
CA ASN A 152 26.41 3.19 5.78
C ASN A 152 25.93 1.82 6.27
N HIS A 153 25.16 1.08 5.48
CA HIS A 153 24.59 -0.20 5.90
C HIS A 153 24.89 -1.28 4.86
N ASP A 154 25.28 -2.46 5.34
CA ASP A 154 25.27 -3.66 4.52
C ASP A 154 23.85 -4.16 4.29
N TYR A 155 23.67 -4.87 3.18
CA TYR A 155 22.40 -5.48 2.84
C TYR A 155 22.60 -6.76 2.02
N LEU A 156 21.57 -7.60 2.06
CA LEU A 156 21.40 -8.76 1.21
C LEU A 156 20.12 -8.61 0.40
N MET A 157 20.13 -9.04 -0.86
CA MET A 157 18.95 -9.06 -1.70
C MET A 157 18.68 -10.39 -2.38
N ALA A 158 17.41 -10.72 -2.54
CA ALA A 158 16.95 -11.90 -3.27
C ALA A 158 15.77 -11.55 -4.17
N LEU A 159 15.88 -11.88 -5.46
CA LEU A 159 14.81 -11.70 -6.44
C LEU A 159 13.87 -12.91 -6.41
N HIS A 160 12.58 -12.67 -6.21
CA HIS A 160 11.52 -13.67 -6.25
C HIS A 160 10.62 -13.47 -7.46
N THR A 161 10.44 -14.54 -8.23
CA THR A 161 9.60 -14.62 -9.45
C THR A 161 8.53 -15.71 -9.37
N ASP A 162 8.38 -16.36 -8.21
CA ASP A 162 7.43 -17.43 -7.92
C ASP A 162 5.98 -16.92 -7.73
N THR A 163 5.76 -15.62 -7.85
CA THR A 163 4.43 -15.01 -7.88
C THR A 163 4.28 -14.15 -9.13
N PRO A 164 3.06 -13.83 -9.58
CA PRO A 164 2.87 -12.99 -10.77
C PRO A 164 3.52 -11.60 -10.68
N ARG A 165 3.87 -11.13 -9.48
CA ARG A 165 4.49 -9.82 -9.25
C ARG A 165 5.96 -10.02 -8.90
N PRO A 166 6.91 -9.63 -9.78
CA PRO A 166 8.31 -9.71 -9.45
C PRO A 166 8.61 -8.81 -8.24
N HIS A 167 9.37 -9.34 -7.30
CA HIS A 167 9.71 -8.62 -6.09
C HIS A 167 11.08 -8.99 -5.55
N VAL A 168 11.74 -8.02 -4.94
CA VAL A 168 13.05 -8.19 -4.31
C VAL A 168 12.87 -8.07 -2.80
N HIS A 169 13.31 -9.09 -2.10
CA HIS A 169 13.55 -9.02 -0.67
C HIS A 169 14.88 -8.29 -0.44
N LEU A 170 14.87 -7.23 0.36
CA LEU A 170 16.07 -6.50 0.79
C LEU A 170 16.17 -6.59 2.31
N THR A 171 17.21 -7.23 2.81
CA THR A 171 17.48 -7.34 4.24
C THR A 171 18.65 -6.43 4.58
N VAL A 172 18.40 -5.39 5.37
CA VAL A 172 19.38 -4.35 5.70
C VAL A 172 19.90 -4.58 7.11
N GLN A 173 21.23 -4.56 7.28
CA GLN A 173 21.86 -4.60 8.60
C GLN A 173 21.34 -3.42 9.43
N ALA A 174 20.82 -3.72 10.60
CA ALA A 174 20.17 -2.70 11.42
C ALA A 174 21.21 -1.75 12.02
N GLU A 175 22.43 -2.20 12.24
CA GLU A 175 23.55 -1.34 12.58
C GLU A 175 24.22 -0.82 11.30
N GLY A 176 24.76 0.38 11.35
CA GLY A 176 25.54 0.93 10.25
C GLY A 176 26.92 1.35 10.71
N LEU A 177 27.80 1.64 9.76
CA LEU A 177 29.20 2.04 9.99
C LEU A 177 29.31 3.24 10.94
N ASN A 178 28.36 4.18 10.87
CA ASN A 178 28.28 5.34 11.76
C ASN A 178 27.63 5.06 13.13
N ARG A 179 27.37 3.79 13.49
CA ARG A 179 26.69 3.34 14.71
C ARG A 179 25.23 3.83 14.86
N LYS A 180 24.66 4.46 13.84
CA LYS A 180 23.22 4.76 13.78
C LYS A 180 22.49 3.57 13.20
N ARG A 181 21.29 3.34 13.73
CA ARG A 181 20.51 2.18 13.35
C ARG A 181 19.58 2.50 12.20
N PHE A 182 19.46 1.55 11.27
CA PHE A 182 18.48 1.60 10.21
C PHE A 182 17.08 1.35 10.79
N ASP A 183 16.26 2.39 10.81
CA ASP A 183 14.87 2.34 11.28
C ASP A 183 13.99 3.20 10.37
N PRO A 184 13.70 2.72 9.14
CA PRO A 184 13.02 3.52 8.13
C PRO A 184 11.62 3.91 8.60
N ARG A 185 11.37 5.21 8.60
CA ARG A 185 10.07 5.81 8.91
C ARG A 185 9.26 5.99 7.62
N ARG A 186 8.07 6.56 7.75
CA ARG A 186 7.11 6.66 6.63
C ARG A 186 7.69 7.49 5.47
N GLU A 187 8.42 8.54 5.80
CA GLU A 187 9.12 9.45 4.91
C GLU A 187 10.28 8.75 4.19
N ASP A 188 11.07 7.95 4.89
CA ASP A 188 12.15 7.17 4.29
C ASP A 188 11.57 6.17 3.29
N LEU A 189 10.50 5.47 3.66
CA LEU A 189 9.79 4.57 2.75
C LEU A 189 9.17 5.27 1.54
N PHE A 190 8.89 6.57 1.61
CA PHE A 190 8.46 7.33 0.45
C PHE A 190 9.65 7.64 -0.46
N ARG A 191 10.79 8.06 0.09
CA ARG A 191 12.03 8.28 -0.66
C ARG A 191 12.55 7.02 -1.34
N PHE A 192 12.48 5.87 -0.66
CA PHE A 192 12.78 4.58 -1.29
C PHE A 192 11.86 4.28 -2.49
N ARG A 193 10.58 4.68 -2.44
CA ARG A 193 9.69 4.53 -3.60
C ARG A 193 10.05 5.48 -4.72
N GLU A 194 10.37 6.73 -4.41
CA GLU A 194 10.80 7.72 -5.41
C GLU A 194 12.07 7.27 -6.13
N ALA A 195 13.10 6.90 -5.38
CA ALA A 195 14.36 6.39 -5.92
C ALA A 195 14.16 5.10 -6.74
N PHE A 196 13.31 4.18 -6.27
CA PHE A 196 13.00 2.96 -7.01
C PHE A 196 12.24 3.23 -8.32
N ALA A 197 11.24 4.12 -8.30
CA ALA A 197 10.52 4.51 -9.51
C ALA A 197 11.45 5.24 -10.51
N GLU A 198 12.37 6.07 -10.01
CA GLU A 198 13.38 6.72 -10.83
C GLU A 198 14.34 5.70 -11.48
N ALA A 199 14.85 4.74 -10.69
CA ALA A 199 15.75 3.68 -11.17
C ALA A 199 15.07 2.75 -12.18
N LEU A 200 13.75 2.53 -12.07
CA LEU A 200 12.98 1.80 -13.09
C LEU A 200 12.85 2.61 -14.39
N ARG A 201 12.54 3.91 -14.28
CA ARG A 201 12.39 4.79 -15.45
C ARG A 201 13.70 4.97 -16.22
N SER A 202 14.85 5.03 -15.53
CA SER A 202 16.16 5.07 -16.19
C SER A 202 16.46 3.80 -17.00
N ARG A 203 15.74 2.71 -16.74
CA ARG A 203 15.79 1.42 -17.45
C ARG A 203 14.62 1.19 -18.39
N GLY A 204 13.85 2.24 -18.72
CA GLY A 204 12.74 2.17 -19.67
C GLY A 204 11.45 1.55 -19.11
N VAL A 205 11.36 1.27 -17.81
CA VAL A 205 10.13 0.82 -17.17
C VAL A 205 9.36 2.02 -16.63
N GLU A 206 8.17 2.28 -17.20
CA GLU A 206 7.29 3.31 -16.65
C GLU A 206 6.83 2.92 -15.25
N ALA A 207 7.18 3.76 -14.27
CA ALA A 207 6.80 3.59 -12.89
C ALA A 207 6.68 4.95 -12.20
N GLU A 208 5.83 5.03 -11.17
CA GLU A 208 5.65 6.21 -10.36
C GLU A 208 5.51 5.90 -8.86
N ALA A 209 5.80 6.89 -8.03
CA ALA A 209 5.70 6.84 -6.58
C ALA A 209 4.87 8.01 -6.06
N THR A 210 3.54 7.93 -6.18
CA THR A 210 2.66 9.03 -5.72
C THR A 210 1.71 8.61 -4.60
N PRO A 211 1.42 9.50 -3.64
CA PRO A 211 0.41 9.23 -2.63
C PRO A 211 -0.96 8.97 -3.27
N ARG A 212 -1.67 7.93 -2.82
CA ARG A 212 -3.01 7.54 -3.35
C ARG A 212 -4.01 8.69 -3.49
N TYR A 213 -4.04 9.62 -2.53
CA TYR A 213 -4.98 10.74 -2.55
C TYR A 213 -4.72 11.68 -3.73
N SER A 214 -3.48 11.77 -4.23
CA SER A 214 -3.15 12.59 -5.40
C SER A 214 -3.72 12.02 -6.70
N ARG A 215 -4.08 10.73 -6.69
CA ARG A 215 -4.60 9.99 -7.85
C ARG A 215 -6.11 9.72 -7.79
N GLY A 216 -6.83 10.37 -6.88
CA GLY A 216 -8.26 10.14 -6.68
C GLY A 216 -8.58 8.75 -6.13
N GLN A 217 -7.66 8.12 -5.40
CA GLN A 217 -7.89 6.81 -4.77
C GLN A 217 -8.23 6.98 -3.29
N GLY A 218 -9.53 7.01 -2.98
CA GLY A 218 -10.07 7.14 -1.62
C GLY A 218 -10.07 5.83 -0.80
N ARG A 219 -9.96 4.68 -1.46
CA ARG A 219 -9.94 3.36 -0.79
C ARG A 219 -8.54 3.05 -0.29
N ALA A 220 -8.44 2.79 1.00
CA ALA A 220 -7.21 2.24 1.55
C ALA A 220 -7.04 0.77 1.13
N GLY A 221 -5.80 0.34 0.87
CA GLY A 221 -5.47 -1.07 0.74
C GLY A 221 -5.79 -1.79 2.05
N THR A 222 -6.31 -3.01 1.94
CA THR A 222 -6.63 -3.87 3.09
C THR A 222 -5.39 -4.63 3.54
N SER A 223 -5.32 -5.01 4.81
CA SER A 223 -4.22 -5.86 5.29
C SER A 223 -4.23 -7.20 4.54
N MET A 224 -3.06 -7.79 4.32
CA MET A 224 -2.95 -9.09 3.65
C MET A 224 -3.73 -10.17 4.42
N ALA A 225 -3.64 -10.16 5.75
CA ALA A 225 -4.40 -11.08 6.61
C ALA A 225 -5.91 -10.97 6.38
N LEU A 226 -6.45 -9.74 6.31
CA LEU A 226 -7.87 -9.52 6.02
C LEU A 226 -8.22 -9.94 4.59
N THR A 227 -7.31 -9.71 3.64
CA THR A 227 -7.50 -10.11 2.24
C THR A 227 -7.55 -11.62 2.08
N GLN A 228 -6.61 -12.35 2.69
CA GLN A 228 -6.57 -13.81 2.72
C GLN A 228 -7.78 -14.40 3.45
N LEU A 229 -8.19 -13.81 4.57
CA LEU A 229 -9.36 -14.25 5.31
C LEU A 229 -10.65 -14.06 4.49
N ARG A 230 -10.84 -12.89 3.87
CA ARG A 230 -11.95 -12.67 2.94
C ARG A 230 -11.91 -13.61 1.73
N SER A 231 -10.72 -13.98 1.26
CA SER A 231 -10.58 -15.01 0.22
C SER A 231 -11.07 -16.37 0.68
N ARG A 232 -10.69 -16.80 1.89
CA ARG A 232 -11.18 -18.05 2.51
C ARG A 232 -12.68 -18.05 2.76
N ILE A 233 -13.26 -16.89 3.12
CA ILE A 233 -14.71 -16.76 3.27
C ILE A 233 -15.41 -16.93 1.93
N ARG A 234 -14.93 -16.24 0.87
CA ARG A 234 -15.49 -16.36 -0.48
C ARG A 234 -15.38 -17.78 -1.05
N SER A 235 -14.31 -18.50 -0.74
CA SER A 235 -14.13 -19.89 -1.16
C SER A 235 -14.89 -20.90 -0.28
N GLY A 236 -15.68 -20.44 0.70
CA GLY A 236 -16.42 -21.30 1.63
C GLY A 236 -15.55 -22.02 2.68
N ALA A 237 -14.23 -21.82 2.67
CA ALA A 237 -13.28 -22.40 3.62
C ALA A 237 -13.36 -21.76 5.02
N SER A 238 -14.08 -20.64 5.15
CA SER A 238 -14.45 -20.05 6.42
C SER A 238 -15.87 -19.48 6.31
N ARG A 239 -16.70 -19.64 7.34
CA ARG A 239 -18.08 -19.13 7.35
C ARG A 239 -18.27 -17.90 8.23
N GLN A 240 -17.26 -17.51 9.00
CA GLN A 240 -17.39 -16.42 9.96
C GLN A 240 -16.89 -15.11 9.36
N PRO A 241 -17.75 -14.07 9.27
CA PRO A 241 -17.31 -12.71 8.98
C PRO A 241 -16.32 -12.23 10.03
N THR A 242 -15.41 -11.33 9.66
CA THR A 242 -14.50 -10.76 10.66
C THR A 242 -15.25 -9.80 11.58
N GLU A 243 -14.80 -9.68 12.83
CA GLU A 243 -15.35 -8.68 13.77
C GLU A 243 -15.26 -7.25 13.21
N THR A 244 -14.21 -6.97 12.44
CA THR A 244 -14.06 -5.68 11.73
C THR A 244 -15.13 -5.49 10.66
N ASP A 245 -15.43 -6.51 9.87
CA ASP A 245 -16.48 -6.45 8.84
C ASP A 245 -17.86 -6.28 9.48
N LEU A 246 -18.14 -7.00 10.57
CA LEU A 246 -19.39 -6.87 11.33
C LEU A 246 -19.54 -5.47 11.91
N ARG A 247 -18.48 -4.92 12.51
CA ARG A 247 -18.48 -3.55 13.04
C ARG A 247 -18.73 -2.54 11.92
N GLN A 248 -18.00 -2.62 10.81
CA GLN A 248 -18.17 -1.72 9.67
C GLN A 248 -19.58 -1.80 9.07
N ALA A 249 -20.15 -3.01 8.96
CA ALA A 249 -21.51 -3.20 8.46
C ALA A 249 -22.57 -2.62 9.42
N ARG A 250 -22.39 -2.79 10.74
CA ARG A 250 -23.28 -2.22 11.76
C ARG A 250 -23.22 -0.69 11.75
N GLU A 251 -22.02 -0.11 11.73
CA GLU A 251 -21.83 1.35 11.63
C GLU A 251 -22.52 1.90 10.37
N ALA A 252 -22.30 1.26 9.21
CA ALA A 252 -22.94 1.67 7.96
C ALA A 252 -24.47 1.60 8.02
N MET A 253 -25.05 0.56 8.65
CA MET A 253 -26.50 0.47 8.86
C MET A 253 -27.04 1.56 9.77
N GLN A 254 -26.34 1.90 10.86
CA GLN A 254 -26.77 3.00 11.74
C GLN A 254 -26.77 4.35 11.00
N ILE A 255 -25.77 4.57 10.15
CA ILE A 255 -25.71 5.76 9.30
C ILE A 255 -26.86 5.76 8.27
N ALA A 256 -27.09 4.64 7.58
CA ALA A 256 -28.18 4.50 6.60
C ALA A 256 -29.59 4.70 7.20
N LEU A 257 -29.76 4.35 8.48
CA LEU A 257 -31.00 4.56 9.23
C LEU A 257 -31.14 5.99 9.78
N GLY A 258 -30.12 6.85 9.64
CA GLY A 258 -30.13 8.23 10.15
C GLY A 258 -29.74 8.36 11.62
N ASN A 259 -29.23 7.29 12.25
CA ASN A 259 -28.89 7.27 13.68
C ASN A 259 -27.43 7.63 13.97
N ALA A 260 -26.59 7.79 12.94
CA ALA A 260 -25.18 8.08 13.08
C ALA A 260 -24.65 8.89 11.87
N GLU A 261 -23.56 9.62 12.07
CA GLU A 261 -22.86 10.31 10.99
C GLU A 261 -21.69 9.50 10.44
N GLN A 262 -21.30 9.79 9.20
CA GLN A 262 -20.09 9.20 8.63
C GLN A 262 -18.83 9.63 9.39
N PRO A 263 -17.80 8.78 9.48
CA PRO A 263 -16.54 9.13 10.12
C PRO A 263 -15.91 10.40 9.52
N ALA A 264 -15.39 11.29 10.37
CA ALA A 264 -14.83 12.58 9.95
C ALA A 264 -13.67 12.48 8.92
N PHE A 265 -13.00 11.33 8.81
CA PHE A 265 -11.97 11.14 7.80
C PHE A 265 -12.54 11.06 6.37
N VAL A 266 -13.81 10.70 6.19
CA VAL A 266 -14.46 10.62 4.88
C VAL A 266 -14.59 12.02 4.28
N SER A 267 -15.14 12.97 5.05
CA SER A 267 -15.26 14.37 4.61
C SER A 267 -13.89 15.01 4.38
N LYS A 268 -12.91 14.76 5.26
CA LYS A 268 -11.51 15.21 5.06
C LYS A 268 -10.90 14.64 3.78
N THR A 269 -11.18 13.38 3.46
CA THR A 269 -10.68 12.72 2.24
C THR A 269 -11.29 13.38 0.99
N ARG A 270 -12.60 13.65 1.01
CA ARG A 270 -13.29 14.38 -0.06
C ARG A 270 -12.76 15.81 -0.24
N ALA A 271 -12.61 16.56 0.85
CA ALA A 271 -12.06 17.91 0.82
C ALA A 271 -10.64 17.95 0.26
N ARG A 272 -9.79 16.99 0.65
CA ARG A 272 -8.43 16.84 0.10
C ARG A 272 -8.42 16.54 -1.39
N TRP A 273 -9.36 15.70 -1.86
CA TRP A 273 -9.49 15.42 -3.28
C TRP A 273 -9.97 16.64 -4.06
N GLN A 274 -10.94 17.38 -3.55
CA GLN A 274 -11.37 18.65 -4.14
C GLN A 274 -10.21 19.64 -4.27
N ASP A 275 -9.35 19.73 -3.25
CA ASP A 275 -8.13 20.56 -3.33
C ASP A 275 -7.16 20.08 -4.41
N THR A 276 -6.93 18.77 -4.49
CA THR A 276 -6.08 18.17 -5.52
C THR A 276 -6.64 18.43 -6.92
N ARG A 277 -7.96 18.27 -7.09
CA ARG A 277 -8.67 18.54 -8.33
C ARG A 277 -8.51 19.99 -8.78
N ARG A 278 -8.69 20.97 -7.89
CA ARG A 278 -8.45 22.40 -8.20
C ARG A 278 -7.02 22.63 -8.71
N ARG A 279 -6.03 21.97 -8.13
CA ARG A 279 -4.62 22.08 -8.57
C ARG A 279 -4.41 21.46 -9.96
N TYR A 280 -5.09 20.35 -10.26
CA TYR A 280 -5.03 19.70 -11.57
C TYR A 280 -5.74 20.53 -12.64
N GLU A 281 -6.92 21.10 -12.34
CA GLU A 281 -7.63 22.02 -13.22
C GLU A 281 -6.76 23.24 -13.54
N ALA A 282 -6.17 23.88 -12.52
CA ALA A 282 -5.24 24.99 -12.72
C ALA A 282 -3.98 24.59 -13.51
N ALA A 283 -3.54 23.32 -13.43
CA ALA A 283 -2.44 22.82 -14.25
C ALA A 283 -2.86 22.61 -15.70
N ALA A 284 -4.04 22.03 -15.95
CA ALA A 284 -4.60 21.87 -17.29
C ALA A 284 -4.79 23.22 -17.99
N ASP A 285 -5.30 24.23 -17.28
CA ASP A 285 -5.49 25.58 -17.84
C ASP A 285 -4.16 26.25 -18.21
N ARG A 286 -3.08 25.99 -17.47
CA ARG A 286 -1.74 26.47 -17.82
C ARG A 286 -1.19 25.74 -19.05
N LEU A 287 -1.41 24.43 -19.14
CA LEU A 287 -0.96 23.59 -20.25
C LEU A 287 -1.69 23.93 -21.56
N ASP A 288 -2.98 24.26 -21.50
CA ASP A 288 -3.76 24.69 -22.67
C ASP A 288 -3.24 25.97 -23.33
N ARG A 289 -2.75 26.91 -22.51
CA ARG A 289 -2.18 28.18 -22.99
C ARG A 289 -0.77 28.03 -23.55
N SER A 290 -0.18 26.83 -23.46
CA SER A 290 1.13 26.56 -24.01
C SER A 290 1.08 26.50 -25.54
N ALA A 291 2.15 26.96 -26.18
CA ALA A 291 2.33 26.81 -27.63
C ALA A 291 2.65 25.36 -28.02
N ASP A 292 3.17 24.54 -27.10
CA ASP A 292 3.50 23.12 -27.31
C ASP A 292 2.22 22.28 -27.48
N HIS A 293 2.16 21.50 -28.57
CA HIS A 293 1.06 20.58 -28.83
C HIS A 293 0.96 19.48 -27.76
N GLU A 294 2.09 18.98 -27.26
CA GLU A 294 2.10 17.92 -26.24
C GLU A 294 1.61 18.43 -24.89
N ASP A 295 1.78 19.72 -24.58
CA ASP A 295 1.18 20.35 -23.39
C ASP A 295 -0.34 20.38 -23.52
N ARG A 296 -0.87 20.83 -24.66
CA ARG A 296 -2.33 20.86 -24.91
C ARG A 296 -2.94 19.45 -24.87
N LYS A 297 -2.24 18.45 -25.41
CA LYS A 297 -2.65 17.04 -25.30
C LYS A 297 -2.68 16.58 -23.84
N LEU A 298 -1.65 16.89 -23.07
CA LEU A 298 -1.60 16.56 -21.64
C LEU A 298 -2.73 17.26 -20.86
N ALA A 299 -3.10 18.50 -21.20
CA ALA A 299 -4.24 19.16 -20.60
C ALA A 299 -5.56 18.39 -20.84
N GLY A 300 -5.75 17.87 -22.06
CA GLY A 300 -6.84 16.95 -22.39
C GLY A 300 -6.83 15.69 -21.53
N ASP A 301 -5.67 15.02 -21.41
CA ASP A 301 -5.49 13.84 -20.56
C ASP A 301 -5.87 14.14 -19.09
N VAL A 302 -5.45 15.29 -18.56
CA VAL A 302 -5.77 15.73 -17.19
C VAL A 302 -7.28 15.90 -17.00
N ARG A 303 -7.98 16.52 -17.96
CA ARG A 303 -9.44 16.72 -17.85
C ARG A 303 -10.19 15.40 -17.89
N THR A 304 -9.83 14.50 -18.80
CA THR A 304 -10.38 13.14 -18.87
C THR A 304 -10.18 12.43 -17.53
N PHE A 305 -8.96 12.46 -16.99
CA PHE A 305 -8.63 11.87 -15.70
C PHE A 305 -9.50 12.41 -14.55
N LEU A 306 -9.75 13.73 -14.52
CA LEU A 306 -10.60 14.36 -13.51
C LEU A 306 -12.08 14.02 -13.67
N GLN A 307 -12.57 13.83 -14.89
CA GLN A 307 -13.95 13.39 -15.17
C GLN A 307 -14.17 11.96 -14.67
N GLU A 308 -13.25 11.05 -14.97
CA GLU A 308 -13.30 9.65 -14.51
C GLU A 308 -13.14 9.49 -12.98
N ARG A 309 -12.72 10.55 -12.29
CA ARG A 309 -12.52 10.62 -10.83
C ARG A 309 -13.34 11.74 -10.21
N ALA A 310 -14.48 12.09 -10.81
CA ALA A 310 -15.37 13.14 -10.30
C ALA A 310 -15.73 12.90 -8.83
N ASN A 311 -16.02 11.65 -8.48
CA ASN A 311 -16.29 11.22 -7.12
C ASN A 311 -15.24 10.20 -6.66
N ILE A 312 -14.67 10.44 -5.48
CA ILE A 312 -13.83 9.44 -4.81
C ILE A 312 -14.65 8.69 -3.78
N GLU A 313 -14.53 7.37 -3.81
CA GLU A 313 -15.24 6.50 -2.89
C GLU A 313 -14.26 5.96 -1.84
N THR A 314 -14.59 6.13 -0.56
CA THR A 314 -13.87 5.51 0.54
C THR A 314 -14.49 4.14 0.89
N VAL A 315 -13.88 3.40 1.81
CA VAL A 315 -14.48 2.13 2.29
C VAL A 315 -15.81 2.38 3.01
N PRO A 316 -15.95 3.37 3.92
CA PRO A 316 -17.26 3.72 4.50
C PRO A 316 -18.31 4.11 3.46
N ASP A 317 -17.97 4.92 2.44
CA ASP A 317 -18.94 5.29 1.39
C ASP A 317 -19.51 4.03 0.69
N ARG A 318 -18.67 3.03 0.43
CA ARG A 318 -19.11 1.75 -0.14
C ARG A 318 -20.08 1.02 0.78
N MET A 319 -19.70 0.87 2.05
CA MET A 319 -20.49 0.13 3.03
C MET A 319 -21.82 0.83 3.30
N LEU A 320 -21.82 2.17 3.31
CA LEU A 320 -23.03 2.97 3.44
C LEU A 320 -23.97 2.73 2.26
N ARG A 321 -23.47 2.77 1.02
CA ARG A 321 -24.28 2.46 -0.17
C ARG A 321 -24.90 1.07 -0.11
N ASP A 322 -24.10 0.07 0.30
CA ASP A 322 -24.58 -1.31 0.45
C ASP A 322 -25.64 -1.42 1.56
N ALA A 323 -25.52 -0.64 2.64
CA ALA A 323 -26.48 -0.56 3.73
C ALA A 323 -27.79 0.16 3.32
N GLU A 324 -27.70 1.30 2.64
CA GLU A 324 -28.84 2.03 2.09
C GLU A 324 -29.65 1.15 1.14
N ALA A 325 -28.99 0.41 0.24
CA ALA A 325 -29.66 -0.54 -0.64
C ALA A 325 -30.45 -1.61 0.13
N ARG A 326 -29.92 -2.12 1.25
CA ARG A 326 -30.61 -3.08 2.13
C ARG A 326 -31.80 -2.44 2.86
N VAL A 327 -31.65 -1.21 3.35
CA VAL A 327 -32.74 -0.46 4.00
C VAL A 327 -33.87 -0.21 2.99
N ILE A 328 -33.55 0.18 1.76
CA ILE A 328 -34.53 0.36 0.68
C ILE A 328 -35.24 -0.97 0.37
N ALA A 329 -34.49 -2.06 0.18
CA ALA A 329 -35.06 -3.38 -0.10
C ALA A 329 -35.96 -3.88 1.03
N ALA A 330 -35.61 -3.63 2.29
CA ALA A 330 -36.43 -4.01 3.44
C ALA A 330 -37.70 -3.15 3.61
N ARG A 331 -37.68 -1.91 3.10
CA ARG A 331 -38.84 -1.00 3.11
C ARG A 331 -39.79 -1.22 1.94
N GLN A 332 -39.32 -1.86 0.86
CA GLN A 332 -40.21 -2.32 -0.20
C GLN A 332 -40.95 -3.57 0.31
N PRO A 333 -42.28 -3.57 0.35
CA PRO A 333 -43.02 -4.78 0.68
C PRO A 333 -42.62 -5.86 -0.34
N ALA A 334 -42.37 -7.08 0.14
CA ALA A 334 -42.30 -8.22 -0.76
C ALA A 334 -43.57 -8.18 -1.61
N ARG A 335 -43.44 -8.05 -2.93
CA ARG A 335 -44.54 -8.40 -3.82
C ARG A 335 -44.82 -9.86 -3.53
N THR A 336 -45.84 -10.10 -2.71
CA THR A 336 -46.51 -11.39 -2.65
C THR A 336 -47.15 -11.55 -4.02
N ASP A 337 -46.40 -12.10 -4.98
CA ASP A 337 -47.06 -12.89 -6.01
C ASP A 337 -47.82 -13.97 -5.23
N PRO A 338 -49.15 -14.09 -5.41
CA PRO A 338 -49.87 -15.18 -4.79
C PRO A 338 -49.22 -16.47 -5.27
N SER A 339 -48.63 -17.22 -4.34
CA SER A 339 -48.22 -18.60 -4.60
C SER A 339 -49.40 -19.28 -5.28
N PRO A 340 -49.23 -19.92 -6.46
CA PRO A 340 -50.29 -20.78 -6.96
C PRO A 340 -50.53 -21.81 -5.86
N GLU A 341 -51.78 -21.94 -5.41
CA GLU A 341 -52.17 -22.99 -4.49
C GLU A 341 -51.59 -24.32 -5.00
N PRO A 342 -51.07 -25.19 -4.12
CA PRO A 342 -50.61 -26.49 -4.55
C PRO A 342 -51.82 -27.26 -5.08
N GLY A 343 -52.01 -27.21 -6.39
CA GLY A 343 -53.02 -27.97 -7.10
C GLY A 343 -52.80 -29.44 -6.76
N VAL A 344 -53.82 -30.06 -6.17
CA VAL A 344 -53.85 -31.48 -5.90
C VAL A 344 -53.52 -32.21 -7.20
N PRO A 345 -52.51 -33.11 -7.23
CA PRO A 345 -52.19 -33.86 -8.43
C PRO A 345 -53.44 -34.59 -8.95
N ARG A 346 -53.80 -34.38 -10.21
CA ARG A 346 -54.83 -35.19 -10.88
C ARG A 346 -54.38 -36.65 -10.85
N GLY A 347 -55.05 -37.47 -10.05
CA GLY A 347 -54.77 -38.92 -9.99
C GLY A 347 -55.06 -39.61 -8.65
N THR A 348 -55.36 -38.89 -7.57
CA THR A 348 -55.66 -39.53 -6.28
C THR A 348 -57.12 -40.00 -6.25
N PRO A 349 -57.41 -41.32 -6.12
CA PRO A 349 -58.79 -41.79 -5.96
C PRO A 349 -59.35 -41.37 -4.60
N PRO A 350 -60.64 -41.02 -4.49
CA PRO A 350 -61.25 -40.69 -3.20
C PRO A 350 -61.24 -41.91 -2.27
N PRO A 351 -61.07 -41.71 -0.94
CA PRO A 351 -61.07 -42.81 0.02
C PRO A 351 -62.46 -43.46 0.13
N PRO A 352 -62.54 -44.78 0.39
CA PRO A 352 -63.81 -45.50 0.41
C PRO A 352 -64.70 -45.02 1.58
N ALA A 353 -65.99 -44.86 1.28
CA ALA A 353 -67.00 -44.47 2.25
C ALA A 353 -67.13 -45.54 3.35
N ARG A 354 -66.86 -45.16 4.61
CA ARG A 354 -67.23 -45.96 5.78
C ARG A 354 -68.76 -46.07 5.83
N ARG A 355 -69.28 -47.30 5.69
CA ARG A 355 -70.65 -47.62 6.12
C ARG A 355 -70.73 -47.50 7.64
N ARG A 356 -71.87 -46.99 8.11
CA ARG A 356 -72.20 -46.68 9.51
C ARG A 356 -71.98 -47.84 10.46
#